data_AF-A0A939HFP8-F1
#
_entry.id   AF-A0A939HFP8-F1
#
_cell.length_a   1.000
_cell.length_b   1.000
_cell.length_c   1.000
_cell.angle_alpha   90.00
_cell.angle_beta   90.00
_cell.angle_gamma   90.00
#
_symmetry.space_group_name_H-M   'P 1'
#
loop_
_entity.id
_entity.type
_entity.pdbx_description
1 polymer ?
#
loop_
_entity_poly.entity_id
_entity_poly.type
_entity_poly.pdbx_seq_one_letter_code
_entity_poly.pdbx_strand_id
1 'polypeptide(L)'
;MRWAAADPLRAVLAAIAVITVVSGAAQVPFGGPILQLLGAEPTPDARQLFGTVGMFMVVVGGLLLQTLLSASPSTDVVFWSGLQKLGAFGAVGTGVLNSVFSPLALAVAVFDLTTAVLLYLYWRRLTRVEDAARPGGAA
;
A
#
# COMPACT_ATOMS: atom_id res chain seq x y z
N MET A 1 17.66 9.19 -12.86
CA MET A 1 16.41 8.40 -13.00
C MET A 1 16.41 7.52 -14.26
N ARG A 2 17.50 6.80 -14.59
CA ARG A 2 17.53 5.93 -15.79
C ARG A 2 16.79 4.59 -15.58
N TRP A 3 16.62 4.16 -14.33
CA TRP A 3 15.92 2.91 -13.98
C TRP A 3 14.39 3.04 -14.05
N ALA A 4 13.84 4.22 -13.73
CA ALA A 4 12.40 4.46 -13.74
C ALA A 4 11.80 4.41 -15.16
N ALA A 5 12.58 4.80 -16.16
CA ALA A 5 12.20 4.66 -17.57
C ALA A 5 12.30 3.21 -18.08
N ALA A 6 13.11 2.37 -17.43
CA ALA A 6 13.27 0.96 -17.79
C ALA A 6 12.17 0.06 -17.21
N ASP A 7 11.62 0.42 -16.05
CA ASP A 7 10.47 -0.26 -15.43
C ASP A 7 9.44 0.75 -14.90
N PRO A 8 8.47 1.16 -15.75
CA PRO A 8 7.48 2.17 -15.37
C PRO A 8 6.54 1.67 -14.27
N LEU A 9 6.24 0.36 -14.21
CA LEU A 9 5.39 -0.20 -13.16
C LEU A 9 6.06 -0.06 -11.80
N ARG A 10 7.35 -0.43 -11.72
CA ARG A 10 8.15 -0.27 -10.51
C ARG A 10 8.26 1.18 -10.07
N ALA A 11 8.39 2.12 -11.02
CA ALA A 11 8.42 3.55 -10.72
C ALA A 11 7.10 4.06 -10.15
N VAL A 12 5.97 3.67 -10.73
CA VAL A 12 4.62 4.00 -10.22
C VAL A 12 4.42 3.42 -8.82
N LEU A 13 4.79 2.16 -8.60
CA LEU A 13 4.70 1.53 -7.28
C LEU A 13 5.58 2.24 -6.24
N ALA A 14 6.77 2.71 -6.63
CA ALA A 14 7.64 3.47 -5.73
C ALA A 14 7.02 4.81 -5.35
N ALA A 15 6.40 5.51 -6.30
CA ALA A 15 5.66 6.74 -6.02
C ALA A 15 4.48 6.50 -5.06
N ILE A 16 3.71 5.42 -5.28
CA ILE A 16 2.62 5.02 -4.38
C ILE A 16 3.15 4.67 -2.97
N ALA A 17 4.30 4.00 -2.89
CA ALA A 17 4.94 3.68 -1.61
C ALA A 17 5.35 4.97 -0.86
N VAL A 18 5.93 5.96 -1.56
CA VAL A 18 6.21 7.29 -0.98
C VAL A 18 4.93 7.96 -0.46
N ILE A 19 3.87 7.99 -1.27
CA ILE A 19 2.57 8.58 -0.86
C ILE A 19 2.03 7.86 0.38
N THR A 20 2.13 6.53 0.42
CA THR A 20 1.68 5.71 1.56
C THR A 20 2.47 6.04 2.83
N VAL A 21 3.80 6.19 2.73
CA VAL A 21 4.65 6.57 3.86
C VAL A 21 4.32 7.98 4.34
N VAL A 22 4.23 8.95 3.44
CA VAL A 22 3.96 10.35 3.80
C VAL A 22 2.57 10.50 4.42
N SER A 23 1.55 9.87 3.82
CA SER A 23 0.19 9.90 4.37
C SER A 23 0.11 9.19 5.73
N GLY A 24 0.73 8.02 5.88
CA GLY A 24 0.81 7.32 7.17
C GLY A 24 1.50 8.14 8.24
N ALA A 25 2.62 8.78 7.89
CA ALA A 25 3.37 9.64 8.81
C ALA A 25 2.56 10.86 9.24
N ALA A 26 1.72 11.42 8.36
CA ALA A 26 0.80 12.50 8.71
C ALA A 26 -0.35 12.01 9.60
N GLN A 27 -0.86 10.79 9.40
CA GLN A 27 -1.93 10.22 10.21
C GLN A 27 -1.54 9.98 11.68
N VAL A 28 -0.26 9.69 11.95
CA VAL A 28 0.21 9.44 13.33
C VAL A 28 -0.06 10.64 14.27
N PRO A 29 0.41 11.87 13.99
CA PRO A 29 0.09 13.04 14.79
C PRO A 29 -1.24 13.72 14.42
N PHE A 30 -1.73 13.58 13.18
CA PHE A 30 -2.89 14.31 12.65
C PHE A 30 -4.07 13.40 12.28
N GLY A 31 -4.27 12.29 12.99
CA GLY A 31 -5.36 11.35 12.70
C GLY A 31 -6.75 11.98 12.78
N GLY A 32 -6.96 12.96 13.67
CA GLY A 32 -8.25 13.64 13.85
C GLY A 32 -8.75 14.38 12.58
N PRO A 33 -8.00 15.34 12.03
CA PRO A 33 -8.37 16.02 10.79
C PRO A 33 -8.62 15.07 9.61
N ILE A 34 -7.83 14.01 9.48
CA ILE A 34 -7.99 13.04 8.38
C ILE A 34 -9.25 12.20 8.57
N LEU A 35 -9.57 11.78 9.81
CA LEU A 35 -10.84 11.12 10.11
C LEU A 35 -12.05 12.00 9.75
N GLN A 36 -12.01 13.29 10.10
CA GLN A 36 -13.07 14.23 9.74
C GLN A 36 -13.22 14.37 8.23
N LEU A 37 -12.11 14.42 7.48
CA LEU A 37 -12.13 14.45 6.02
C LEU A 37 -12.80 13.20 5.43
N LEU A 38 -12.61 12.05 6.06
CA LEU A 38 -13.27 10.79 5.67
C LEU A 38 -14.72 10.70 6.19
N GLY A 39 -15.20 11.69 6.93
CA GLY A 39 -16.54 11.76 7.49
C GLY A 39 -16.74 10.95 8.78
N ALA A 40 -15.64 10.54 9.44
CA ALA A 40 -15.68 9.85 10.73
C ALA A 40 -15.58 10.81 11.91
N GLU A 41 -16.25 10.48 13.00
CA GLU A 41 -16.15 11.21 14.26
C GLU A 41 -14.76 11.00 14.90
N PRO A 42 -14.01 12.07 15.20
CA PRO A 42 -12.64 11.96 15.69
C PRO A 42 -12.65 11.80 17.22
N THR A 43 -13.22 10.71 17.75
CA THR A 43 -13.12 10.37 19.17
C THR A 43 -11.66 10.07 19.56
N PRO A 44 -11.27 10.13 20.85
CA PRO A 44 -9.91 9.82 21.28
C PRO A 44 -9.43 8.44 20.82
N ASP A 45 -10.29 7.42 20.95
CA ASP A 45 -9.97 6.04 20.55
C ASP A 45 -9.83 5.92 19.03
N ALA A 46 -10.70 6.57 18.26
CA ALA A 46 -10.60 6.59 16.80
C ALA A 46 -9.30 7.25 16.33
N ARG A 47 -8.88 8.36 16.97
CA ARG A 47 -7.60 9.02 16.66
C ARG A 47 -6.41 8.10 16.94
N GLN A 48 -6.42 7.41 18.07
CA GLN A 48 -5.35 6.47 18.44
C GLN A 48 -5.28 5.29 17.47
N LEU A 49 -6.43 4.71 17.12
CA LEU A 49 -6.50 3.61 16.15
C LEU A 49 -6.02 4.07 14.77
N PHE A 50 -6.46 5.23 14.31
CA PHE A 50 -6.10 5.76 13.00
C PHE A 50 -4.61 6.14 12.94
N GLY A 51 -4.04 6.69 14.02
CA GLY A 51 -2.60 6.90 14.14
C GLY A 51 -1.82 5.57 14.12
N THR A 52 -2.37 4.51 14.72
CA THR A 52 -1.77 3.16 14.68
C THR A 52 -1.79 2.59 13.26
N VAL A 53 -2.89 2.74 12.53
CA VAL A 53 -2.97 2.40 11.10
C VAL A 53 -1.94 3.19 10.29
N GLY A 54 -1.81 4.50 10.55
CA GLY A 54 -0.79 5.34 9.95
C GLY A 54 0.64 4.84 10.19
N MET A 55 0.95 4.37 11.40
CA MET A 55 2.25 3.76 11.72
C MET A 55 2.52 2.50 10.89
N PHE A 56 1.52 1.62 10.73
CA PHE A 56 1.66 0.45 9.84
C PHE A 56 1.82 0.85 8.37
N MET A 57 1.15 1.90 7.90
CA MET A 57 1.36 2.44 6.55
C MET A 57 2.79 2.91 6.33
N VAL A 58 3.40 3.58 7.33
CA VAL A 58 4.80 3.99 7.28
C VAL A 58 5.73 2.78 7.18
N VAL A 59 5.54 1.77 8.03
CA VAL A 59 6.41 0.60 8.07
C VAL A 59 6.30 -0.23 6.79
N VAL A 60 5.08 -0.62 6.39
CA VAL A 60 4.86 -1.44 5.20
C VAL A 60 5.21 -0.65 3.93
N GLY A 61 4.81 0.61 3.84
CA GLY A 61 5.16 1.49 2.73
C GLY A 61 6.67 1.74 2.62
N GLY A 62 7.36 1.87 3.75
CA GLY A 62 8.81 2.02 3.81
C GLY A 62 9.54 0.76 3.36
N LEU A 63 9.10 -0.42 3.81
CA LEU A 63 9.63 -1.71 3.37
C LEU A 63 9.42 -1.91 1.86
N LEU A 64 8.24 -1.58 1.36
CA LEU A 64 7.94 -1.63 -0.07
C LEU A 64 8.83 -0.66 -0.85
N LEU A 65 8.97 0.59 -0.39
CA LEU A 65 9.81 1.59 -1.05
C LEU A 65 11.27 1.14 -1.11
N GLN A 66 11.83 0.66 0.01
CA GLN A 66 13.19 0.12 0.03
C GLN A 66 13.33 -1.07 -0.93
N THR A 67 12.38 -2.00 -0.92
CA THR A 67 12.33 -3.13 -1.84
C THR A 67 12.32 -2.69 -3.31
N LEU A 68 11.52 -1.68 -3.65
CA LEU A 68 11.41 -1.13 -4.99
C LEU A 68 12.60 -0.27 -5.41
N LEU A 69 13.47 0.15 -4.49
CA LEU A 69 14.70 0.88 -4.80
C LEU A 69 15.93 -0.04 -4.82
N SER A 70 15.85 -1.23 -4.23
CA SER A 70 16.92 -2.23 -4.19
C SER A 70 17.20 -2.89 -5.55
N ALA A 71 18.45 -3.20 -5.85
CA ALA A 71 18.83 -3.87 -7.10
C ALA A 71 18.15 -5.24 -7.27
N SER A 72 17.94 -5.97 -6.16
CA SER A 72 17.18 -7.21 -6.10
C SER A 72 15.94 -7.03 -5.21
N PRO A 73 14.76 -6.79 -5.78
CA PRO A 73 13.52 -6.63 -5.02
C PRO A 73 13.09 -7.94 -4.35
N SER A 74 12.71 -7.89 -3.07
CA SER A 74 12.10 -9.03 -2.37
C SER A 74 10.67 -9.29 -2.86
N THR A 75 10.45 -10.47 -3.43
CA THR A 75 9.14 -10.96 -3.90
C THR A 75 8.13 -11.07 -2.76
N ASP A 76 8.55 -11.51 -1.58
CA ASP A 76 7.69 -11.64 -0.40
C ASP A 76 7.16 -10.29 0.09
N VAL A 77 8.01 -9.27 0.15
CA VAL A 77 7.59 -7.92 0.58
C VAL A 77 6.54 -7.35 -0.39
N VAL A 78 6.71 -7.56 -1.69
CA VAL A 78 5.72 -7.11 -2.69
C VAL A 78 4.39 -7.84 -2.50
N PHE A 79 4.40 -9.16 -2.28
CA PHE A 79 3.19 -9.95 -2.04
C PHE A 79 2.43 -9.46 -0.80
N TRP A 80 3.11 -9.36 0.35
CA TRP A 80 2.48 -8.94 1.61
C TRP A 80 2.02 -7.49 1.58
N SER A 81 2.72 -6.62 0.85
CA SER A 81 2.28 -5.25 0.61
C SER A 81 0.99 -5.21 -0.22
N GLY A 82 0.87 -6.08 -1.24
CA GLY A 82 -0.36 -6.25 -2.02
C GLY A 82 -1.52 -6.71 -1.14
N LEU A 83 -1.27 -7.66 -0.25
CA LEU A 83 -2.27 -8.16 0.69
C LEU A 83 -2.71 -7.09 1.70
N GLN A 84 -1.79 -6.28 2.22
CA GLN A 84 -2.10 -5.17 3.12
C GLN A 84 -3.00 -4.15 2.45
N LYS A 85 -2.73 -3.80 1.19
CA LYS A 85 -3.59 -2.89 0.40
C LYS A 85 -4.97 -3.48 0.13
N LEU A 86 -5.07 -4.77 -0.19
CA LEU A 86 -6.35 -5.44 -0.34
C LEU A 86 -7.14 -5.48 0.97
N GLY A 87 -6.45 -5.71 2.10
CA GLY A 87 -7.04 -5.64 3.44
C GLY A 87 -7.55 -4.25 3.78
N ALA A 88 -6.80 -3.19 3.45
CA ALA A 88 -7.22 -1.80 3.62
C ALA A 88 -8.48 -1.47 2.80
N PHE A 89 -8.54 -1.90 1.54
CA PHE A 89 -9.77 -1.81 0.72
C PHE A 89 -10.96 -2.47 1.41
N GLY A 90 -10.79 -3.70 1.91
CA GLY A 90 -11.85 -4.43 2.61
C GLY A 90 -12.31 -3.74 3.90
N ALA A 91 -11.36 -3.25 4.70
CA ALA A 91 -11.64 -2.56 5.97
C ALA A 91 -12.36 -1.23 5.75
N VAL A 92 -11.88 -0.39 4.83
CA VAL A 92 -12.52 0.90 4.49
C VAL A 92 -13.89 0.68 3.85
N GLY A 93 -14.01 -0.27 2.92
CA GLY A 93 -15.28 -0.64 2.29
C GLY A 93 -16.32 -1.10 3.32
N THR A 94 -15.92 -1.96 4.27
CA THR A 94 -16.77 -2.38 5.39
C THR A 94 -17.16 -1.21 6.28
N GLY A 95 -16.24 -0.28 6.54
CA GLY A 95 -16.52 0.95 7.29
C GLY A 95 -17.57 1.84 6.61
N VAL A 96 -17.55 1.95 5.28
CA VAL A 96 -18.58 2.68 4.52
C VAL A 96 -19.94 1.96 4.59
N LEU A 97 -19.96 0.64 4.40
CA LEU A 97 -21.19 -0.17 4.50
C LEU A 97 -21.84 -0.08 5.89
N ASN A 98 -21.02 0.02 6.94
CA ASN A 98 -21.47 0.20 8.31
C ASN A 98 -21.73 1.67 8.70
N SER A 99 -21.69 2.61 7.75
CA SER A 99 -21.90 4.05 7.98
C SER A 99 -20.89 4.71 8.95
N VAL A 100 -19.72 4.11 9.13
CA VAL A 100 -18.61 4.66 9.93
C VAL A 100 -17.84 5.72 9.15
N PHE A 101 -17.66 5.49 7.85
CA PHE A 101 -17.02 6.43 6.93
C PHE A 101 -18.03 6.94 5.90
N SER A 102 -17.80 8.16 5.41
CA SER A 102 -18.56 8.70 4.29
C SER A 102 -18.26 7.95 2.98
N PRO A 103 -19.15 8.01 1.98
CA PRO A 103 -18.88 7.44 0.65
C PRO A 103 -17.61 7.97 -0.02
N LEU A 104 -17.10 9.14 0.37
CA LEU A 104 -15.84 9.69 -0.11
C LEU A 104 -14.65 8.76 0.21
N ALA A 105 -14.70 8.00 1.31
CA ALA A 105 -13.66 7.04 1.68
C ALA A 105 -13.53 5.89 0.67
N LEU A 106 -14.54 5.64 -0.18
CA LEU A 106 -14.43 4.68 -1.27
C LEU A 106 -13.36 5.08 -2.29
N ALA A 107 -13.05 6.37 -2.46
CA ALA A 107 -11.94 6.79 -3.32
C ALA A 107 -10.60 6.26 -2.80
N VAL A 108 -10.39 6.28 -1.48
CA VAL A 108 -9.21 5.70 -0.83
C VAL A 108 -9.21 4.18 -0.98
N ALA A 109 -10.37 3.55 -0.78
CA ALA A 109 -10.51 2.11 -0.95
C ALA A 109 -10.17 1.66 -2.38
N VAL A 110 -10.67 2.35 -3.41
CA VAL A 110 -10.37 2.06 -4.82
C VAL A 110 -8.89 2.30 -5.13
N PHE A 111 -8.27 3.34 -4.55
CA PHE A 111 -6.84 3.55 -4.66
C PHE A 111 -6.04 2.36 -4.12
N ASP A 112 -6.41 1.85 -2.94
CA ASP A 112 -5.75 0.69 -2.34
C ASP A 112 -5.99 -0.59 -3.15
N LEU A 113 -7.20 -0.83 -3.66
CA LEU A 113 -7.48 -1.96 -4.54
C LEU A 113 -6.64 -1.90 -5.82
N THR A 114 -6.58 -0.73 -6.46
CA THR A 114 -5.76 -0.52 -7.66
C THR A 114 -4.29 -0.78 -7.36
N THR A 115 -3.80 -0.29 -6.22
CA THR A 115 -2.42 -0.54 -5.76
C THR A 115 -2.17 -2.03 -5.53
N ALA A 116 -3.09 -2.75 -4.90
CA ALA A 116 -2.99 -4.20 -4.70
C ALA A 116 -2.89 -4.95 -6.04
N VAL A 117 -3.72 -4.60 -7.02
CA VAL A 117 -3.65 -5.17 -8.37
C VAL A 117 -2.28 -4.93 -9.01
N LEU A 118 -1.77 -3.70 -8.97
CA LEU A 118 -0.45 -3.36 -9.52
C LEU A 118 0.68 -4.14 -8.81
N LEU A 119 0.61 -4.29 -7.49
CA LEU A 119 1.56 -5.08 -6.71
C LEU A 119 1.53 -6.55 -7.09
N TYR A 120 0.35 -7.15 -7.28
CA TYR A 120 0.25 -8.55 -7.72
C TYR A 120 0.69 -8.76 -9.16
N LEU A 121 0.49 -7.78 -10.05
CA LEU A 121 1.06 -7.81 -11.40
C LEU A 121 2.58 -7.76 -11.37
N TYR A 122 3.17 -6.92 -10.50
CA TYR A 122 4.62 -6.83 -10.33
C TYR A 122 5.19 -8.09 -9.67
N TRP A 123 4.52 -8.62 -8.63
CA TRP A 123 4.88 -9.87 -7.97
C TRP A 123 4.96 -11.04 -8.96
N ARG A 124 3.92 -11.23 -9.80
CA ARG A 124 3.93 -12.27 -10.85
C ARG A 124 5.10 -12.13 -11.82
N ARG A 125 5.57 -10.90 -12.10
CA ARG A 125 6.74 -10.67 -12.95
C ARG A 125 8.02 -11.09 -12.23
N LEU A 126 8.18 -10.72 -10.96
CA LEU A 126 9.35 -11.11 -10.15
C LEU A 126 9.46 -12.63 -10.02
N THR A 127 8.36 -13.31 -9.66
CA THR A 127 8.36 -14.77 -9.50
C THR A 127 8.77 -15.48 -10.78
N ARG A 128 8.29 -15.04 -11.95
CA ARG A 128 8.70 -15.62 -13.24
C ARG A 128 10.20 -15.47 -13.52
N VAL A 129 10.78 -14.32 -13.16
CA VAL A 129 12.21 -14.07 -13.33
C VAL A 129 13.02 -14.95 -12.38
N GLU A 130 12.59 -15.09 -11.13
CA GLU A 130 13.22 -15.99 -10.15
C GLU A 130 13.13 -17.45 -10.60
N ASP A 131 11.99 -17.90 -11.09
CA ASP A 131 11.76 -19.26 -11.59
C ASP A 131 12.68 -19.58 -12.78
N ALA A 132 12.79 -18.65 -13.74
CA ALA A 132 13.66 -18.80 -14.91
C ALA A 132 15.16 -18.81 -14.53
N ALA A 133 15.53 -18.15 -13.44
CA ALA A 133 16.89 -18.15 -12.92
C ALA A 133 17.24 -19.39 -12.08
N ARG A 134 16.27 -20.23 -11.69
CA ARG A 134 16.56 -21.47 -10.97
C ARG A 134 17.22 -22.51 -11.88
N PRO A 135 18.30 -23.17 -11.45
CA PRO A 135 18.92 -24.24 -12.22
C PRO A 135 17.91 -25.40 -12.39
N GLY A 136 17.48 -25.63 -13.64
CA GLY A 136 16.47 -26.62 -14.03
C GLY A 136 15.21 -26.07 -14.71
N GLY A 137 15.05 -24.75 -14.85
CA GLY A 137 13.85 -24.09 -15.40
C GLY A 137 13.62 -24.18 -16.92
N ALA A 138 14.41 -24.97 -17.65
CA ALA A 138 14.18 -25.29 -19.05
C ALA A 138 14.17 -26.80 -19.22
N ALA A 139 12.99 -27.40 -19.08
CA ALA A 139 12.68 -28.77 -19.51
C ALA A 139 11.42 -28.73 -20.36
#